data_AF-A0A814VSN5-F1
#
_entry.id   AF-A0A814VSN5-F1
#
_cell.length_a   1.000
_cell.length_b   1.000
_cell.length_c   1.000
_cell.angle_alpha   90.00
_cell.angle_beta   90.00
_cell.angle_gamma   90.00
#
_symmetry.space_group_name_H-M   'P 1'
#
loop_
_entity.id
_entity.type
_entity.pdbx_description
1 polymer ?
#
loop_
_entity_poly.entity_id
_entity_poly.type
_entity_poly.pdbx_seq_one_letter_code
_entity_poly.pdbx_strand_id
1 'polypeptide(L)'
;MKRYSIYGSHEEHIVTSSFEDIDGYFRGMSEQNCQFIVCVMDENNEDDLTQLKVNIKKCGIRIHGILTQCTSFSEIPSDEKSLKNYCENLVRKINFRNGGINTIVDLDVALKDKKTSNDFYMFFGADVIHPTNVTRQHPSIAAMVGSGNSSCSTTADCVCKQYPKQGKCSIEIILGMTEMVQQLLNYYHQLNQHLPNKIVFYRDGVDDGQFSKVLDIEIPAIRQAFNNMYGDKSKHPLLTLVIVKKRHNTRFFTYNPNAIQKNPRSKKQIEETDNMSIGCVIDTTIVHPYQYNFYINSHNAYQGVNHPKHPLLTLVIVKKRHNTRFFTYNPNAIQKNPRSKKQIEETDNMSIGCVIDTTIVHPYQYNFYINSHNAYQGVNHPSLYHVLLNEIEFTADQLQLLTYLLCFTDPRSSASEAIPSVVHQADKAAFNARDLFFNDEDSSTMNVHERYKTLHNPTANDFDYEILQVHENLKNKFVFG
;
A
#
# COMPACT_ATOMS: atom_id res chain seq x y z
N MET A 1 27.52 -6.37 1.50
CA MET A 1 27.15 -7.32 0.42
C MET A 1 27.77 -8.70 0.62
N LYS A 2 29.11 -8.85 0.67
CA LYS A 2 29.79 -10.16 0.87
C LYS A 2 29.25 -11.01 2.04
N ARG A 3 28.98 -10.38 3.19
CA ARG A 3 28.37 -11.05 4.37
C ARG A 3 27.03 -11.73 4.08
N TYR A 4 26.28 -11.24 3.10
CA TYR A 4 24.97 -11.77 2.69
C TYR A 4 25.05 -12.55 1.36
N SER A 5 26.26 -13.00 0.98
CA SER A 5 26.50 -13.77 -0.25
C SER A 5 26.10 -13.04 -1.54
N ILE A 6 26.18 -11.71 -1.52
CA ILE A 6 25.97 -10.86 -2.70
C ILE A 6 27.33 -10.41 -3.19
N TYR A 7 27.66 -10.79 -4.41
CA TYR A 7 28.96 -10.56 -5.04
C TYR A 7 28.77 -9.68 -6.27
N GLY A 8 29.52 -8.57 -6.34
CA GLY A 8 29.68 -7.80 -7.57
C GLY A 8 30.81 -8.37 -8.43
N SER A 9 30.81 -8.05 -9.72
CA SER A 9 32.00 -8.22 -10.55
C SER A 9 33.14 -7.34 -10.02
N HIS A 10 34.38 -7.80 -10.18
CA HIS A 10 35.58 -7.17 -9.63
C HIS A 10 35.83 -5.79 -10.24
N GLU A 11 35.32 -4.73 -9.60
CA GLU A 11 35.86 -3.38 -9.46
C GLU A 11 34.75 -2.44 -8.93
N GLU A 12 34.91 -1.93 -7.70
CA GLU A 12 34.02 -0.89 -7.17
C GLU A 12 34.52 0.47 -7.66
N HIS A 13 33.85 1.05 -8.66
CA HIS A 13 34.17 2.39 -9.15
C HIS A 13 33.44 3.43 -8.29
N ILE A 14 34.16 4.06 -7.35
CA ILE A 14 33.64 5.21 -6.61
C ILE A 14 33.95 6.47 -7.42
N VAL A 15 32.90 7.12 -7.91
CA VAL A 15 33.00 8.34 -8.72
C VAL A 15 32.09 9.41 -8.13
N THR A 16 32.60 10.63 -8.04
CA THR A 16 31.81 11.83 -7.70
C THR A 16 31.39 12.52 -9.00
N SER A 17 30.10 12.81 -9.15
CA SER A 17 29.56 13.57 -10.29
C SER A 17 28.73 14.75 -9.78
N SER A 18 28.70 15.84 -10.55
CA SER A 18 27.82 16.98 -10.26
C SER A 18 26.38 16.69 -10.72
N PHE A 19 25.43 17.44 -10.16
CA PHE A 19 24.01 17.35 -10.52
C PHE A 19 23.75 17.55 -12.03
N GLU A 20 24.59 18.36 -12.69
CA GLU A 20 24.41 18.77 -14.09
C GLU A 20 24.78 17.67 -15.10
N ASP A 21 25.64 16.71 -14.75
CA ASP A 21 26.18 15.70 -15.67
C ASP A 21 25.71 14.26 -15.37
N ILE A 22 24.50 14.11 -14.81
CA ILE A 22 23.94 12.79 -14.50
C ILE A 22 23.73 11.96 -15.77
N ASP A 23 23.23 12.55 -16.86
CA ASP A 23 23.00 11.83 -18.12
C ASP A 23 24.32 11.34 -18.75
N GLY A 24 25.34 12.19 -18.79
CA GLY A 24 26.67 11.86 -19.31
C GLY A 24 27.31 10.72 -18.52
N TYR A 25 27.20 10.77 -17.19
CA TYR A 25 27.66 9.69 -16.32
C TYR A 25 26.95 8.36 -16.61
N PHE A 26 25.62 8.35 -16.67
CA PHE A 26 24.86 7.13 -16.96
C PHE A 26 25.16 6.57 -18.35
N ARG A 27 25.40 7.43 -19.34
CA ARG A 27 25.81 7.03 -20.69
C ARG A 27 27.14 6.28 -20.65
N GLY A 28 28.16 6.85 -20.00
CA GLY A 28 29.46 6.20 -19.85
C GLY A 28 29.39 4.87 -19.10
N MET A 29 28.55 4.79 -18.06
CA MET A 29 28.32 3.54 -17.33
C MET A 29 27.58 2.50 -18.18
N SER A 30 26.63 2.92 -19.01
CA SER A 30 25.91 2.03 -19.94
C SER A 30 26.84 1.43 -20.99
N GLU A 31 27.74 2.25 -21.56
CA GLU A 31 28.78 1.80 -22.50
C GLU A 31 29.74 0.78 -21.88
N GLN A 32 29.95 0.85 -20.57
CA GLN A 32 30.74 -0.11 -19.79
C GLN A 32 29.94 -1.35 -19.35
N ASN A 33 28.69 -1.51 -19.79
CA ASN A 33 27.77 -2.58 -19.39
C ASN A 33 27.50 -2.61 -17.86
N CYS A 34 27.49 -1.45 -17.21
CA CYS A 34 27.13 -1.35 -15.81
C CYS A 34 25.68 -1.80 -15.58
N GLN A 35 25.47 -2.73 -14.65
CA GLN A 35 24.14 -3.30 -14.38
C GLN A 35 23.41 -2.57 -13.25
N PHE A 36 24.16 -1.93 -12.34
CA PHE A 36 23.61 -1.38 -11.10
C PHE A 36 24.46 -0.24 -10.55
N ILE A 37 23.81 0.83 -10.09
CA ILE A 37 24.48 1.99 -9.47
C ILE A 37 23.89 2.25 -8.08
N VAL A 38 24.76 2.42 -7.07
CA VAL A 38 24.39 2.98 -5.76
C VAL A 38 24.67 4.48 -5.80
N CYS A 39 23.63 5.29 -5.61
CA CYS A 39 23.75 6.75 -5.61
C CYS A 39 23.68 7.27 -4.17
N VAL A 40 24.79 7.81 -3.66
CA VAL A 40 24.81 8.55 -2.40
C VAL A 40 24.65 10.03 -2.72
N MET A 41 23.55 10.63 -2.28
CA MET A 41 23.19 12.01 -2.60
C MET A 41 23.48 12.90 -1.40
N ASP A 42 24.38 13.84 -1.54
CA ASP A 42 24.71 14.84 -0.53
C ASP A 42 24.02 16.16 -0.88
N GLU A 43 22.72 16.25 -0.59
CA GLU A 43 21.90 17.44 -0.79
C GLU A 43 21.05 17.67 0.46
N ASN A 44 21.07 18.92 0.95
CA ASN A 44 20.40 19.34 2.16
C ASN A 44 19.03 19.99 1.88
N ASN A 45 18.83 20.53 0.68
CA ASN A 45 17.55 21.05 0.25
C ASN A 45 16.61 19.89 -0.16
N GLU A 46 15.43 19.80 0.46
CA GLU A 46 14.48 18.70 0.21
C GLU A 46 13.93 18.69 -1.23
N ASP A 47 13.70 19.85 -1.83
CA ASP A 47 13.20 19.98 -3.20
C ASP A 47 14.28 19.56 -4.20
N ASP A 48 15.51 20.03 -4.01
CA ASP A 48 16.66 19.67 -4.87
C ASP A 48 17.00 18.18 -4.73
N LEU A 49 16.95 17.62 -3.51
CA LEU A 49 17.14 16.19 -3.27
C LEU A 49 16.07 15.35 -3.98
N THR A 50 14.81 15.83 -3.97
CA THR A 50 13.71 15.18 -4.67
C THR A 50 13.92 15.23 -6.18
N GLN A 51 14.31 16.38 -6.72
CA GLN A 51 14.62 16.53 -8.14
C GLN A 51 15.81 15.67 -8.57
N LEU A 52 16.85 15.57 -7.74
CA LEU A 52 18.01 14.70 -7.98
C LEU A 52 17.60 13.23 -8.03
N LYS A 53 16.79 12.77 -7.08
CA LYS A 53 16.23 11.41 -7.07
C LYS A 53 15.46 11.13 -8.36
N VAL A 54 14.62 12.07 -8.80
CA VAL A 54 13.84 11.96 -10.04
C VAL A 54 14.75 11.88 -11.26
N ASN A 55 15.75 12.76 -11.39
CA ASN A 55 16.68 12.77 -12.53
C ASN A 55 17.48 11.46 -12.63
N ILE A 56 17.99 10.96 -11.50
CA ILE A 56 18.70 9.67 -11.43
C ILE A 56 17.78 8.54 -11.88
N LYS A 57 16.54 8.51 -11.38
CA LYS A 57 15.56 7.49 -11.73
C LYS A 57 15.18 7.55 -13.20
N LYS A 58 14.98 8.75 -13.77
CA LYS A 58 14.72 8.94 -15.20
C LYS A 58 15.86 8.41 -16.06
N CYS A 59 17.10 8.79 -15.74
CA CYS A 59 18.30 8.33 -16.46
C CYS A 59 18.44 6.81 -16.40
N GLY A 60 18.31 6.21 -15.21
CA GLY A 60 18.43 4.77 -15.04
C GLY A 60 17.29 3.98 -15.70
N ILE A 61 16.04 4.37 -15.44
CA ILE A 61 14.86 3.56 -15.79
C ILE A 61 14.47 3.70 -17.25
N ARG A 62 14.51 4.92 -17.80
CA ARG A 62 13.95 5.23 -19.13
C ARG A 62 15.01 5.42 -20.21
N ILE A 63 16.17 5.98 -19.86
CA ILE A 63 17.16 6.40 -20.85
C ILE A 63 18.24 5.32 -21.05
N HIS A 64 18.87 4.87 -19.98
CA HIS A 64 20.09 4.03 -20.06
C HIS A 64 19.89 2.58 -19.63
N GLY A 65 18.78 2.26 -18.97
CA GLY A 65 18.46 0.89 -18.58
C GLY A 65 19.32 0.31 -17.46
N ILE A 66 19.74 1.15 -16.50
CA ILE A 66 20.57 0.79 -15.36
C ILE A 66 19.76 0.91 -14.07
N LEU A 67 19.75 -0.14 -13.25
CA LEU A 67 19.08 -0.11 -11.96
C LEU A 67 19.83 0.78 -10.98
N THR A 68 19.07 1.55 -10.18
CA THR A 68 19.64 2.49 -9.22
C THR A 68 19.11 2.27 -7.82
N GLN A 69 19.98 2.40 -6.82
CA GLN A 69 19.58 2.51 -5.41
C GLN A 69 20.12 3.82 -4.84
N CYS A 70 19.23 4.76 -4.57
CA CYS A 70 19.57 6.05 -4.00
C CYS A 70 19.50 6.01 -2.46
N THR A 71 20.39 6.75 -1.81
CA THR A 71 20.36 7.09 -0.38
C THR A 71 20.76 8.54 -0.20
N SER A 72 20.13 9.26 0.72
CA SER A 72 20.68 10.55 1.14
C SER A 72 21.88 10.31 2.07
N PHE A 73 22.89 11.18 1.99
CA PHE A 73 24.04 11.15 2.89
C PHE A 73 23.61 11.43 4.34
N SER A 74 22.64 12.33 4.55
CA SER A 74 22.12 12.70 5.88
C SER A 74 21.36 11.56 6.57
N GLU A 75 20.86 10.58 5.81
CA GLU A 75 20.17 9.39 6.32
C GLU A 75 21.14 8.30 6.81
N ILE A 76 22.44 8.39 6.47
CA ILE A 76 23.43 7.37 6.81
C ILE A 76 23.84 7.54 8.29
N PRO A 77 23.56 6.57 9.17
CA PRO A 77 23.89 6.70 10.58
C PRO A 77 25.41 6.68 10.81
N SER A 78 25.87 7.51 11.75
CA SER A 78 27.28 7.53 12.17
C SER A 78 27.62 6.43 13.18
N ASP A 79 26.64 5.93 13.93
CA ASP A 79 26.85 4.87 14.92
C ASP A 79 26.85 3.48 14.25
N GLU A 80 27.82 2.64 14.64
CA GLU A 80 28.07 1.34 14.00
C GLU A 80 26.85 0.41 14.01
N LYS A 81 26.07 0.44 15.11
CA LYS A 81 24.91 -0.44 15.28
C LYS A 81 23.77 -0.06 14.33
N SER A 82 23.42 1.23 14.27
CA SER A 82 22.39 1.71 13.35
C SER A 82 22.86 1.63 11.91
N LEU A 83 24.14 1.92 11.63
CA LEU A 83 24.73 1.76 10.30
C LEU A 83 24.62 0.32 9.81
N LYS A 84 24.87 -0.67 10.68
CA LYS A 84 24.69 -2.08 10.33
C LYS A 84 23.25 -2.39 9.92
N ASN A 85 22.26 -1.96 10.71
CA ASN A 85 20.83 -2.17 10.39
C ASN A 85 20.43 -1.44 9.09
N TYR A 86 20.97 -0.23 8.89
CA TYR A 86 20.78 0.57 7.69
C TYR A 86 21.31 -0.17 6.46
N CYS A 87 22.56 -0.63 6.50
CA CYS A 87 23.19 -1.40 5.44
C CYS A 87 22.49 -2.73 5.17
N GLU A 88 21.97 -3.40 6.21
CA GLU A 88 21.16 -4.63 6.05
C GLU A 88 19.93 -4.36 5.19
N ASN A 89 19.15 -3.31 5.51
CA ASN A 89 17.98 -2.93 4.73
C ASN A 89 18.34 -2.49 3.31
N LEU A 90 19.44 -1.76 3.15
CA LEU A 90 19.94 -1.33 1.83
C LEU A 90 20.32 -2.53 0.97
N VAL A 91 21.09 -3.47 1.52
CA VAL A 91 21.52 -4.68 0.82
C VAL A 91 20.35 -5.56 0.43
N ARG A 92 19.29 -5.67 1.26
CA ARG A 92 18.05 -6.37 0.88
C ARG A 92 17.43 -5.77 -0.37
N LYS A 93 17.32 -4.45 -0.45
CA LYS A 93 16.78 -3.74 -1.63
C LYS A 93 17.64 -3.98 -2.86
N ILE A 94 18.97 -3.89 -2.72
CA ILE A 94 19.92 -4.11 -3.82
C ILE A 94 19.81 -5.54 -4.34
N ASN A 95 19.82 -6.55 -3.46
CA ASN A 95 19.72 -7.94 -3.87
C ASN A 95 18.44 -8.20 -4.65
N PHE A 96 17.31 -7.75 -4.10
CA PHE A 96 16.00 -7.95 -4.71
C PHE A 96 15.88 -7.29 -6.08
N ARG A 97 16.31 -6.03 -6.22
CA ARG A 97 16.28 -5.33 -7.51
C ARG A 97 17.13 -6.02 -8.58
N ASN A 98 18.22 -6.67 -8.18
CA ASN A 98 19.08 -7.45 -9.09
C ASN A 98 18.57 -8.89 -9.32
N GLY A 99 17.35 -9.23 -8.89
CA GLY A 99 16.75 -10.55 -9.09
C GLY A 99 17.14 -11.59 -8.04
N GLY A 100 17.88 -11.20 -7.00
CA GLY A 100 18.21 -12.06 -5.87
C GLY A 100 17.02 -12.28 -4.94
N ILE A 101 16.99 -13.45 -4.29
CA ILE A 101 15.92 -13.85 -3.38
C ILE A 101 16.42 -13.72 -1.93
N ASN A 102 15.76 -12.86 -1.13
CA ASN A 102 16.14 -12.65 0.28
C ASN A 102 15.49 -13.65 1.23
N THR A 103 14.22 -13.99 0.99
CA THR A 103 13.40 -14.79 1.90
C THR A 103 12.29 -15.45 1.08
N ILE A 104 11.91 -16.67 1.47
CA ILE A 104 10.78 -17.40 0.89
C ILE A 104 9.83 -17.74 2.03
N VAL A 105 8.55 -17.43 1.83
CA VAL A 105 7.47 -17.83 2.74
C VAL A 105 6.79 -19.07 2.17
N ASP A 106 6.56 -20.06 3.01
CA ASP A 106 5.79 -21.25 2.63
C ASP A 106 4.30 -20.91 2.55
N LEU A 107 3.85 -20.51 1.36
CA LEU A 107 2.45 -20.21 1.08
C LEU A 107 1.62 -21.49 0.94
N ASP A 108 2.25 -22.66 0.77
CA ASP A 108 1.52 -23.90 0.53
C ASP A 108 0.72 -24.32 1.76
N VAL A 109 1.12 -23.88 2.96
CA VAL A 109 0.32 -24.02 4.19
C VAL A 109 -1.11 -23.52 4.01
N ALA A 110 -1.33 -22.42 3.29
CA ALA A 110 -2.67 -21.89 3.01
C ALA A 110 -3.37 -22.56 1.82
N LEU A 111 -2.64 -23.32 1.01
CA LEU A 111 -3.12 -23.90 -0.26
C LEU A 111 -3.30 -25.43 -0.20
N LYS A 112 -2.89 -26.07 0.89
CA LYS A 112 -2.72 -27.52 1.07
C LYS A 112 -3.89 -28.40 0.62
N ASP A 113 -5.13 -28.03 0.90
CA ASP A 113 -6.29 -28.92 0.63
C ASP A 113 -6.79 -28.88 -0.83
N LYS A 114 -6.25 -27.98 -1.67
CA LYS A 114 -6.68 -27.78 -3.07
C LYS A 114 -5.53 -27.62 -4.07
N LYS A 115 -4.27 -27.69 -3.62
CA LYS A 115 -3.11 -27.51 -4.49
C LYS A 115 -2.64 -28.84 -5.07
N THR A 116 -2.70 -28.95 -6.39
CA THR A 116 -2.06 -30.00 -7.17
C THR A 116 -0.68 -29.55 -7.64
N SER A 117 0.16 -30.49 -8.10
CA SER A 117 1.48 -30.18 -8.68
C SER A 117 1.40 -29.30 -9.93
N ASN A 118 0.23 -29.25 -10.57
CA ASN A 118 -0.01 -28.47 -11.79
C ASN A 118 -0.64 -27.11 -11.49
N ASP A 119 -0.75 -26.71 -10.23
CA ASP A 119 -1.30 -25.41 -9.85
C ASP A 119 -0.20 -24.35 -9.75
N PHE A 120 -0.31 -23.36 -10.62
CA PHE A 120 0.63 -22.27 -10.78
C PHE A 120 -0.06 -20.96 -10.43
N TYR A 121 0.23 -20.50 -9.21
CA TYR A 121 -0.31 -19.26 -8.67
C TYR A 121 0.53 -18.05 -9.08
N MET A 122 -0.15 -16.99 -9.45
CA MET A 122 0.40 -15.64 -9.59
C MET A 122 -0.41 -14.66 -8.74
N PHE A 123 0.28 -13.75 -8.06
CA PHE A 123 -0.32 -12.78 -7.16
C PHE A 123 -0.18 -11.38 -7.76
N PHE A 124 -1.31 -10.67 -7.89
CA PHE A 124 -1.34 -9.29 -8.32
C PHE A 124 -1.63 -8.35 -7.14
N GLY A 125 -0.99 -7.19 -7.15
CA GLY A 125 -1.31 -6.05 -6.30
C GLY A 125 -1.47 -4.80 -7.16
N ALA A 126 -2.46 -3.95 -6.88
CA ALA A 126 -2.60 -2.68 -7.59
C ALA A 126 -3.14 -1.55 -6.72
N ASP A 127 -2.62 -0.36 -6.96
CA ASP A 127 -3.01 0.90 -6.30
C ASP A 127 -3.12 2.03 -7.32
N VAL A 128 -3.93 3.03 -7.00
CA VAL A 128 -4.07 4.25 -7.80
C VAL A 128 -3.84 5.46 -6.92
N ILE A 129 -2.91 6.32 -7.35
CA ILE A 129 -2.63 7.57 -6.67
C ILE A 129 -3.18 8.73 -7.49
N HIS A 130 -3.77 9.69 -6.79
CA HIS A 130 -4.28 10.93 -7.37
C HIS A 130 -3.39 12.12 -7.01
N PRO A 131 -3.33 13.15 -7.86
CA PRO A 131 -2.68 14.41 -7.51
C PRO A 131 -3.39 15.07 -6.31
N THR A 132 -2.61 15.60 -5.37
CA THR A 132 -3.10 16.26 -4.15
C THR A 132 -3.54 17.70 -4.39
N ASN A 133 -3.01 18.38 -5.42
CA ASN A 133 -3.34 19.77 -5.75
C ASN A 133 -4.36 19.85 -6.88
N VAL A 134 -5.59 20.23 -6.51
CA VAL A 134 -6.80 20.31 -7.37
C VAL A 134 -6.66 21.32 -8.52
N THR A 135 -5.65 22.19 -8.50
CA THR A 135 -5.45 23.26 -9.49
C THR A 135 -4.77 22.80 -10.78
N ARG A 136 -4.10 21.64 -10.77
CA ARG A 136 -3.38 21.11 -11.94
C ARG A 136 -4.13 19.89 -12.50
N GLN A 137 -4.31 19.84 -13.82
CA GLN A 137 -4.92 18.70 -14.55
C GLN A 137 -3.98 17.49 -14.62
N HIS A 138 -3.39 17.13 -13.48
CA HIS A 138 -2.42 16.06 -13.41
C HIS A 138 -3.12 14.69 -13.54
N PRO A 139 -2.50 13.73 -14.24
CA PRO A 139 -3.05 12.37 -14.37
C PRO A 139 -3.10 11.67 -13.01
N SER A 140 -4.06 10.74 -12.86
CA SER A 140 -3.94 9.70 -11.84
C SER A 140 -2.92 8.66 -12.31
N ILE A 141 -2.19 8.06 -11.37
CA ILE A 141 -1.16 7.07 -11.66
C ILE A 141 -1.62 5.74 -11.08
N ALA A 142 -1.89 4.77 -11.94
CA ALA A 142 -2.17 3.39 -11.57
C ALA A 142 -0.89 2.57 -11.65
N ALA A 143 -0.61 1.77 -10.63
CA ALA A 143 0.49 0.81 -10.66
C ALA A 143 -0.02 -0.59 -10.35
N MET A 144 0.58 -1.58 -11.00
CA MET A 144 0.31 -2.98 -10.74
C MET A 144 1.62 -3.74 -10.61
N VAL A 145 1.63 -4.69 -9.69
CA VAL A 145 2.75 -5.58 -9.41
C VAL A 145 2.28 -7.01 -9.55
N GLY A 146 3.10 -7.85 -10.17
CA GLY A 146 2.85 -9.27 -10.31
C GLY A 146 4.00 -10.12 -9.78
N SER A 147 3.68 -11.17 -9.03
CA SER A 147 4.67 -12.16 -8.61
C SER A 147 5.17 -12.98 -9.80
N GLY A 148 6.45 -13.33 -9.81
CA GLY A 148 7.04 -14.18 -10.85
C GLY A 148 6.81 -15.66 -10.62
N ASN A 149 6.31 -16.06 -9.45
CA ASN A 149 6.03 -17.45 -9.10
C ASN A 149 5.06 -17.52 -7.89
N SER A 150 4.73 -18.76 -7.50
CA SER A 150 3.80 -19.05 -6.41
C SER A 150 4.38 -18.82 -5.01
N SER A 151 5.67 -18.53 -4.86
CA SER A 151 6.30 -18.19 -3.58
C SER A 151 6.54 -16.68 -3.41
N CYS A 152 6.14 -15.87 -4.39
CA CYS A 152 6.37 -14.42 -4.42
C CYS A 152 7.85 -14.02 -4.31
N SER A 153 8.79 -14.89 -4.73
CA SER A 153 10.22 -14.62 -4.52
C SER A 153 10.78 -13.55 -5.46
N THR A 154 10.11 -13.32 -6.58
CA THR A 154 10.42 -12.26 -7.55
C THR A 154 9.13 -11.54 -7.91
N THR A 155 9.22 -10.26 -8.30
CA THR A 155 8.08 -9.51 -8.82
C THR A 155 8.51 -8.62 -9.99
N ALA A 156 7.54 -8.18 -10.78
CA ALA A 156 7.69 -7.12 -11.76
C ALA A 156 6.58 -6.09 -11.54
N ASP A 157 6.83 -4.85 -11.96
CA ASP A 157 5.87 -3.77 -11.88
C ASP A 157 5.60 -3.13 -13.25
N CYS A 158 4.40 -2.61 -13.41
CA CYS A 158 3.99 -1.81 -14.56
C CYS A 158 3.13 -0.65 -14.07
N VAL A 159 3.19 0.46 -14.80
CA VAL A 159 2.52 1.71 -14.40
C VAL A 159 1.79 2.30 -15.59
N CYS A 160 0.62 2.84 -15.31
CA CYS A 160 -0.27 3.48 -16.26
C CYS A 160 -0.59 4.90 -15.78
N LYS A 161 -0.42 5.87 -16.67
CA LYS A 161 -0.96 7.23 -16.50
C LYS A 161 -2.38 7.24 -17.03
N GLN A 162 -3.32 7.83 -16.29
CA GLN A 162 -4.71 7.94 -16.75
C GLN A 162 -5.25 9.35 -16.54
N TYR A 163 -5.89 9.88 -17.57
CA TYR A 163 -6.33 11.26 -17.65
C TYR A 163 -7.82 11.35 -17.36
N PRO A 164 -8.25 12.18 -16.39
CA PRO A 164 -9.66 12.38 -16.12
C PRO A 164 -10.38 13.00 -17.32
N LYS A 165 -11.57 12.46 -17.64
CA LYS A 165 -12.49 13.09 -18.60
C LYS A 165 -12.92 14.47 -18.10
N GLN A 166 -13.28 15.37 -19.03
CA GLN A 166 -13.70 16.74 -18.74
C GLN A 166 -14.66 16.80 -17.55
N GLY A 167 -14.33 17.62 -16.55
CA GLY A 167 -15.13 17.82 -15.34
C GLY A 167 -14.84 16.87 -14.18
N LYS A 168 -13.89 15.93 -14.30
CA LYS A 168 -13.39 15.10 -13.18
C LYS A 168 -11.97 15.48 -12.80
N CYS A 169 -11.62 15.30 -11.53
CA CYS A 169 -10.29 15.58 -11.00
C CYS A 169 -9.41 14.32 -10.85
N SER A 170 -10.03 13.14 -10.79
CA SER A 170 -9.31 11.87 -10.65
C SER A 170 -10.10 10.71 -11.24
N ILE A 171 -9.39 9.61 -11.48
CA ILE A 171 -9.96 8.33 -11.90
C ILE A 171 -9.37 7.24 -11.00
N GLU A 172 -10.22 6.52 -10.28
CA GLU A 172 -9.83 5.38 -9.43
C GLU A 172 -9.82 4.04 -10.18
N ILE A 173 -10.64 3.90 -11.22
CA ILE A 173 -10.68 2.68 -12.04
C ILE A 173 -9.44 2.63 -12.91
N ILE A 174 -8.75 1.49 -12.93
CA ILE A 174 -7.55 1.30 -13.73
C ILE A 174 -7.94 1.10 -15.19
N LEU A 175 -7.63 2.08 -16.04
CA LEU A 175 -8.03 2.04 -17.46
C LEU A 175 -7.11 1.13 -18.30
N GLY A 176 -5.80 1.14 -18.03
CA GLY A 176 -4.80 0.31 -18.73
C GLY A 176 -4.68 -1.13 -18.21
N MET A 177 -5.75 -1.65 -17.59
CA MET A 177 -5.75 -2.96 -16.92
C MET A 177 -5.36 -4.10 -17.88
N THR A 178 -5.84 -4.08 -19.13
CA THR A 178 -5.56 -5.13 -20.12
C THR A 178 -4.06 -5.26 -20.40
N GLU A 179 -3.41 -4.15 -20.72
CA GLU A 179 -1.98 -4.10 -21.07
C GLU A 179 -1.10 -4.39 -19.86
N MET A 180 -1.46 -3.87 -18.68
CA MET A 180 -0.73 -4.12 -17.43
C MET A 180 -0.71 -5.62 -17.09
N VAL A 181 -1.87 -6.29 -17.18
CA VAL A 181 -1.97 -7.74 -16.95
C VAL A 181 -1.18 -8.52 -18.00
N GLN A 182 -1.24 -8.14 -19.28
CA GLN A 182 -0.44 -8.78 -20.34
C GLN A 182 1.06 -8.69 -20.07
N GLN A 183 1.56 -7.53 -19.64
CA GLN A 183 2.98 -7.36 -19.33
C GLN A 183 3.42 -8.30 -18.19
N LEU A 184 2.63 -8.37 -17.12
CA LEU A 184 2.92 -9.24 -15.99
C LEU A 184 2.81 -10.73 -16.35
N LEU A 185 1.85 -11.12 -17.19
CA LEU A 185 1.75 -12.49 -17.69
C LEU A 185 2.93 -12.86 -18.61
N ASN A 186 3.38 -11.94 -19.46
CA ASN A 186 4.59 -12.12 -20.27
C ASN A 186 5.82 -12.31 -19.39
N TYR A 187 5.97 -11.50 -18.33
CA TYR A 187 7.02 -11.67 -17.33
C TYR A 187 6.98 -13.06 -16.70
N TYR A 188 5.80 -13.50 -16.23
CA TYR A 188 5.64 -14.83 -15.65
C TYR A 188 6.02 -15.93 -16.64
N HIS A 189 5.57 -15.83 -17.89
CA HIS A 189 5.86 -16.81 -18.93
C HIS A 189 7.35 -16.88 -19.27
N GLN A 190 8.03 -15.74 -19.35
CA GLN A 190 9.47 -15.69 -19.61
C GLN A 190 10.27 -16.41 -18.51
N LEU A 191 9.86 -16.26 -17.25
CA LEU A 191 10.53 -16.91 -16.12
C LEU A 191 10.24 -18.41 -16.04
N ASN A 192 9.00 -18.82 -16.27
CA ASN A 192 8.55 -20.19 -15.96
C ASN A 192 8.33 -21.07 -17.20
N GLN A 193 8.39 -20.50 -18.40
CA GLN A 193 8.07 -21.17 -19.68
C GLN A 193 6.62 -21.72 -19.77
N HIS A 194 5.76 -21.31 -18.83
CA HIS A 194 4.32 -21.55 -18.84
C HIS A 194 3.60 -20.35 -18.21
N LEU A 195 2.31 -20.23 -18.44
CA LEU A 195 1.46 -19.21 -17.82
C LEU A 195 0.87 -19.72 -16.49
N PRO A 196 0.47 -18.84 -15.56
CA PRO A 196 -0.24 -19.26 -14.35
C PRO A 196 -1.66 -19.74 -14.69
N ASN A 197 -2.22 -20.64 -13.88
CA ASN A 197 -3.62 -21.08 -14.02
C ASN A 197 -4.51 -20.63 -12.85
N LYS A 198 -3.94 -19.98 -11.84
CA LYS A 198 -4.66 -19.39 -10.71
C LYS A 198 -4.08 -18.01 -10.40
N ILE A 199 -4.94 -17.00 -10.33
CA ILE A 199 -4.55 -15.60 -10.09
C ILE A 199 -5.31 -15.06 -8.88
N VAL A 200 -4.58 -14.52 -7.92
CA VAL A 200 -5.15 -13.79 -6.77
C VAL A 200 -4.77 -12.33 -6.90
N PHE A 201 -5.78 -11.47 -7.07
CA PHE A 201 -5.59 -10.05 -7.28
C PHE A 201 -6.08 -9.24 -6.07
N TYR A 202 -5.17 -8.50 -5.45
CA TYR A 202 -5.46 -7.54 -4.40
C TYR A 202 -5.46 -6.10 -4.96
N ARG A 203 -6.59 -5.40 -4.86
CA ARG A 203 -6.78 -4.03 -5.38
C ARG A 203 -7.05 -3.07 -4.22
N ASP A 204 -6.18 -2.08 -4.00
CA ASP A 204 -6.34 -1.09 -2.92
C ASP A 204 -7.05 0.21 -3.36
N GLY A 205 -7.50 1.05 -2.44
CA GLY A 205 -7.99 2.40 -2.78
C GLY A 205 -9.42 2.49 -3.34
N VAL A 206 -10.11 1.37 -3.55
CA VAL A 206 -11.49 1.36 -4.08
C VAL A 206 -12.52 1.48 -2.96
N ASP A 207 -13.37 2.51 -3.04
CA ASP A 207 -14.51 2.70 -2.14
C ASP A 207 -15.67 1.72 -2.45
N ASP A 208 -16.53 1.42 -1.45
CA ASP A 208 -17.62 0.42 -1.63
C ASP A 208 -18.57 0.79 -2.77
N GLY A 209 -18.85 2.09 -2.92
CA GLY A 209 -19.71 2.62 -3.99
C GLY A 209 -19.12 2.50 -5.40
N GLN A 210 -17.89 2.02 -5.54
CA GLN A 210 -17.21 1.82 -6.82
C GLN A 210 -17.00 0.34 -7.17
N PHE A 211 -17.43 -0.60 -6.32
CA PHE A 211 -17.28 -2.03 -6.59
C PHE A 211 -17.94 -2.47 -7.90
N SER A 212 -19.11 -1.93 -8.24
CA SER A 212 -19.76 -2.23 -9.52
C SER A 212 -18.88 -1.85 -10.71
N LYS A 213 -18.18 -0.71 -10.65
CA LYS A 213 -17.27 -0.30 -11.72
C LYS A 213 -16.05 -1.22 -11.86
N VAL A 214 -15.54 -1.76 -10.75
CA VAL A 214 -14.48 -2.77 -10.80
C VAL A 214 -14.99 -4.04 -11.49
N LEU A 215 -16.19 -4.50 -11.14
CA LEU A 215 -16.83 -5.66 -11.76
C LEU A 215 -17.14 -5.44 -13.26
N ASP A 216 -17.59 -4.24 -13.63
CA ASP A 216 -18.08 -3.91 -14.98
C ASP A 216 -16.97 -3.45 -15.93
N ILE A 217 -15.82 -3.01 -15.42
CA ILE A 217 -14.73 -2.42 -16.23
C ILE A 217 -13.43 -3.20 -16.05
N GLU A 218 -12.92 -3.33 -14.81
CA GLU A 218 -11.62 -3.95 -14.58
C GLU A 218 -11.63 -5.45 -14.84
N ILE A 219 -12.66 -6.19 -14.38
CA ILE A 219 -12.75 -7.63 -14.63
C ILE A 219 -12.83 -7.94 -16.13
N PRO A 220 -13.69 -7.31 -16.94
CA PRO A 220 -13.68 -7.51 -18.40
C PRO A 220 -12.33 -7.21 -19.05
N ALA A 221 -11.61 -6.17 -18.60
CA ALA A 221 -10.26 -5.86 -19.09
C ALA A 221 -9.24 -6.96 -18.73
N ILE A 222 -9.29 -7.51 -17.51
CA ILE A 222 -8.49 -8.68 -17.11
C ILE A 222 -8.81 -9.88 -18.01
N ARG A 223 -10.10 -10.13 -18.29
CA ARG A 223 -10.51 -11.22 -19.19
C ARG A 223 -10.08 -11.00 -20.63
N GLN A 224 -10.05 -9.76 -21.08
CA GLN A 224 -9.49 -9.41 -22.39
C GLN A 224 -8.00 -9.74 -22.45
N ALA A 225 -7.24 -9.43 -21.41
CA ALA A 225 -5.83 -9.84 -21.31
C ALA A 225 -5.69 -11.37 -21.35
N PHE A 226 -6.59 -12.11 -20.69
CA PHE A 226 -6.59 -13.58 -20.75
C PHE A 226 -6.90 -14.11 -22.15
N ASN A 227 -7.90 -13.56 -22.85
CA ASN A 227 -8.19 -13.93 -24.23
C ASN A 227 -6.94 -13.75 -25.11
N ASN A 228 -6.23 -12.63 -24.93
CA ASN A 228 -5.05 -12.31 -25.73
C ASN A 228 -3.86 -13.24 -25.42
N MET A 229 -3.72 -13.72 -24.17
CA MET A 229 -2.57 -14.51 -23.71
C MET A 229 -2.78 -16.03 -23.75
N TYR A 230 -4.01 -16.50 -23.49
CA TYR A 230 -4.36 -17.92 -23.39
C TYR A 230 -5.20 -18.41 -24.58
N GLY A 231 -5.81 -17.50 -25.33
CA GLY A 231 -6.73 -17.81 -26.42
C GLY A 231 -8.08 -18.29 -25.89
N ASP A 232 -8.27 -19.60 -25.84
CA ASP A 232 -9.57 -20.20 -25.47
C ASP A 232 -9.95 -19.91 -24.02
N LYS A 233 -11.21 -19.57 -23.80
CA LYS A 233 -11.76 -19.31 -22.45
C LYS A 233 -11.60 -20.50 -21.49
N SER A 234 -11.56 -21.73 -22.00
CA SER A 234 -11.34 -22.94 -21.19
C SER A 234 -9.92 -23.04 -20.62
N LYS A 235 -8.96 -22.28 -21.18
CA LYS A 235 -7.56 -22.21 -20.71
C LYS A 235 -7.31 -21.03 -19.79
N HIS A 236 -8.32 -20.17 -19.58
CA HIS A 236 -8.16 -19.01 -18.72
C HIS A 236 -7.82 -19.42 -17.28
N PRO A 237 -6.98 -18.64 -16.60
CA PRO A 237 -6.75 -18.84 -15.18
C PRO A 237 -8.00 -18.51 -14.38
N LEU A 238 -8.18 -19.23 -13.28
CA LEU A 238 -9.18 -18.89 -12.26
C LEU A 238 -8.76 -17.61 -11.55
N LEU A 239 -9.69 -16.68 -11.35
CA LEU A 239 -9.43 -15.37 -10.73
C LEU A 239 -10.14 -15.25 -9.38
N THR A 240 -9.39 -14.84 -8.37
CA THR A 240 -9.93 -14.33 -7.10
C THR A 240 -9.55 -12.86 -6.96
N LEU A 241 -10.54 -11.99 -6.77
CA LEU A 241 -10.36 -10.54 -6.61
C LEU A 241 -10.75 -10.10 -5.21
N VAL A 242 -9.81 -9.47 -4.52
CA VAL A 242 -9.96 -8.96 -3.15
C VAL A 242 -9.68 -7.46 -3.15
N ILE A 243 -10.65 -6.65 -2.76
CA ILE A 243 -10.42 -5.22 -2.49
C ILE A 243 -9.79 -5.08 -1.11
N VAL A 244 -8.68 -4.35 -1.03
CA VAL A 244 -8.00 -3.99 0.21
C VAL A 244 -8.38 -2.57 0.59
N LYS A 245 -8.67 -2.34 1.88
CA LYS A 245 -8.89 -1.02 2.44
C LYS A 245 -8.02 -0.82 3.65
N LYS A 246 -6.90 -0.12 3.46
CA LYS A 246 -5.97 0.25 4.55
C LYS A 246 -6.43 1.45 5.38
N ARG A 247 -7.26 2.34 4.80
CA ARG A 247 -7.72 3.59 5.44
C ARG A 247 -9.22 3.56 5.69
N HIS A 248 -9.61 3.16 6.89
CA HIS A 248 -10.99 3.28 7.39
C HIS A 248 -11.02 3.74 8.85
N ASN A 249 -12.22 3.94 9.40
CA ASN A 249 -12.42 4.47 10.75
C ASN A 249 -12.56 3.39 11.83
N THR A 250 -12.74 2.11 11.45
CA THR A 250 -12.83 0.99 12.41
C THR A 250 -11.50 0.78 13.14
N ARG A 251 -11.54 0.71 14.47
CA ARG A 251 -10.39 0.41 15.35
C ARG A 251 -10.76 -0.72 16.30
N PHE A 252 -9.76 -1.45 16.74
CA PHE A 252 -9.93 -2.62 17.59
C PHE A 252 -8.92 -2.61 18.73
N PHE A 253 -9.36 -3.11 19.87
CA PHE A 253 -8.60 -3.14 21.12
C PHE A 253 -8.75 -4.51 21.77
N THR A 254 -7.71 -4.96 22.45
CA THR A 254 -7.78 -6.24 23.17
C THR A 254 -8.58 -6.08 24.45
N TYR A 255 -9.44 -7.06 24.76
CA TYR A 255 -10.13 -7.12 26.03
C TYR A 255 -9.35 -8.03 26.99
N ASN A 256 -8.75 -7.47 28.03
CA ASN A 256 -8.05 -8.24 29.07
C ASN A 256 -8.87 -8.27 30.38
N PRO A 257 -9.62 -9.35 30.65
CA PRO A 257 -10.42 -9.45 31.88
C PRO A 257 -9.57 -9.50 33.16
N ASN A 258 -8.28 -9.87 33.07
CA ASN A 258 -7.38 -9.92 34.22
C ASN A 258 -6.78 -8.55 34.57
N ALA A 259 -6.85 -7.56 33.67
CA ALA A 259 -6.50 -6.17 33.98
C ALA A 259 -7.49 -5.53 34.97
N ILE A 260 -8.71 -6.07 35.06
CA ILE A 260 -9.80 -5.59 35.91
C ILE A 260 -9.65 -6.11 37.36
N GLN A 261 -8.85 -7.14 37.60
CA GLN A 261 -8.79 -7.86 38.89
C GLN A 261 -7.57 -7.56 39.77
N LYS A 262 -7.05 -6.32 39.79
CA LYS A 262 -6.10 -5.90 40.85
C LYS A 262 -6.69 -4.77 41.70
N ASN A 263 -6.92 -5.14 42.96
CA ASN A 263 -7.75 -4.51 43.99
C ASN A 263 -7.52 -2.99 44.21
N PRO A 264 -8.58 -2.17 44.34
CA PRO A 264 -8.50 -0.76 44.71
C PRO A 264 -8.42 -0.61 46.23
N ARG A 265 -7.27 -0.18 46.75
CA ARG A 265 -7.15 0.35 48.13
C ARG A 265 -6.25 1.57 48.18
N SER A 266 -6.79 2.70 47.75
CA SER A 266 -6.49 4.00 48.36
C SER A 266 -7.59 5.00 48.01
N LYS A 267 -8.52 5.18 48.95
CA LYS A 267 -9.38 6.37 49.01
C LYS A 267 -8.47 7.58 49.27
N LYS A 268 -8.24 8.44 48.27
CA LYS A 268 -8.15 9.90 48.42
C LYS A 268 -7.93 10.58 47.06
N GLN A 269 -8.68 11.65 46.86
CA GLN A 269 -8.67 12.62 45.74
C GLN A 269 -9.33 12.13 44.45
N ILE A 270 -10.65 12.29 44.42
CA ILE A 270 -11.45 12.44 43.20
C ILE A 270 -11.68 13.94 43.06
N GLU A 271 -11.13 14.55 42.02
CA GLU A 271 -11.57 15.82 41.43
C GLU A 271 -10.89 15.95 40.06
N GLU A 272 -11.60 15.49 39.01
CA GLU A 272 -11.74 16.04 37.65
C GLU A 272 -12.39 14.95 36.76
N THR A 273 -13.44 15.31 36.04
CA THR A 273 -14.58 14.44 35.70
C THR A 273 -14.42 13.62 34.40
N ASP A 274 -14.55 12.29 34.50
CA ASP A 274 -14.81 11.39 33.36
C ASP A 274 -16.28 11.49 32.91
N ASN A 275 -16.58 12.28 31.87
CA ASN A 275 -17.91 12.32 31.22
C ASN A 275 -17.82 12.09 29.71
N MET A 276 -18.83 11.40 29.16
CA MET A 276 -19.05 11.22 27.72
C MET A 276 -19.21 12.58 27.02
N SER A 277 -18.72 12.75 25.79
CA SER A 277 -18.79 14.03 25.07
C SER A 277 -20.19 14.38 24.53
N ILE A 278 -20.48 15.69 24.39
CA ILE A 278 -21.68 16.23 23.72
C ILE A 278 -21.85 15.65 22.31
N GLY A 279 -23.09 15.32 21.93
CA GLY A 279 -23.52 14.73 20.67
C GLY A 279 -23.49 13.21 20.59
N CYS A 280 -23.09 12.49 21.65
CA CYS A 280 -22.98 11.02 21.60
C CYS A 280 -24.35 10.35 21.58
N VAL A 281 -24.75 9.72 20.45
CA VAL A 281 -25.97 8.91 20.35
C VAL A 281 -25.65 7.41 20.52
N ILE A 282 -26.38 6.73 21.39
CA ILE A 282 -26.33 5.29 21.66
C ILE A 282 -27.69 4.71 21.29
N ASP A 283 -27.75 3.88 20.24
CA ASP A 283 -29.01 3.37 19.68
C ASP A 283 -29.05 1.84 19.49
N THR A 284 -27.97 1.11 19.83
CA THR A 284 -27.85 -0.31 19.49
C THR A 284 -27.37 -1.23 20.62
N THR A 285 -26.66 -0.73 21.63
CA THR A 285 -25.99 -1.61 22.62
C THR A 285 -26.62 -1.65 24.01
N ILE A 286 -27.42 -0.64 24.40
CA ILE A 286 -28.06 -0.52 25.73
C ILE A 286 -29.51 -0.04 25.61
N VAL A 287 -30.20 -0.47 24.56
CA VAL A 287 -31.57 -0.03 24.25
C VAL A 287 -32.55 -1.18 24.43
N HIS A 288 -33.82 -0.84 24.65
CA HIS A 288 -34.86 -1.82 24.94
C HIS A 288 -35.07 -2.77 23.73
N PRO A 289 -35.00 -4.10 23.90
CA PRO A 289 -34.93 -5.05 22.78
C PRO A 289 -36.18 -5.12 21.89
N TYR A 290 -37.31 -4.56 22.34
CA TYR A 290 -38.59 -4.61 21.62
C TYR A 290 -39.21 -3.25 21.32
N GLN A 291 -38.52 -2.13 21.63
CA GLN A 291 -39.00 -0.77 21.34
C GLN A 291 -37.84 0.11 20.88
N TYR A 292 -38.03 0.87 19.80
CA TYR A 292 -36.99 1.73 19.25
C TYR A 292 -36.77 2.95 20.14
N ASN A 293 -35.63 2.98 20.83
CA ASN A 293 -35.15 4.10 21.65
C ASN A 293 -33.67 4.35 21.35
N PHE A 294 -33.20 5.58 21.52
CA PHE A 294 -31.77 5.94 21.50
C PHE A 294 -31.47 7.01 22.56
N TYR A 295 -30.24 7.06 23.05
CA TYR A 295 -29.78 8.03 24.05
C TYR A 295 -28.79 8.99 23.41
N ILE A 296 -29.02 10.32 23.46
CA ILE A 296 -27.97 11.31 23.13
C ILE A 296 -27.41 11.92 24.41
N ASN A 297 -26.11 12.10 24.51
CA ASN A 297 -25.57 13.09 25.43
C ASN A 297 -25.54 14.47 24.77
N SER A 298 -26.43 15.39 25.11
CA SER A 298 -26.64 16.64 24.35
C SER A 298 -25.97 17.89 24.92
N HIS A 299 -25.38 17.86 26.13
CA HIS A 299 -24.66 19.01 26.73
C HIS A 299 -23.73 18.57 27.89
N ASN A 300 -22.78 19.41 28.31
CA ASN A 300 -22.04 19.26 29.58
C ASN A 300 -22.54 20.30 30.60
N ALA A 301 -22.74 19.90 31.85
CA ALA A 301 -23.23 20.77 32.92
C ALA A 301 -22.07 21.47 33.66
N TYR A 302 -21.97 22.79 33.55
CA TYR A 302 -21.22 23.65 34.49
C TYR A 302 -22.24 24.34 35.42
N GLN A 303 -22.00 24.32 36.73
CA GLN A 303 -22.95 24.73 37.79
C GLN A 303 -23.42 26.20 37.68
N GLY A 304 -24.73 26.46 37.93
CA GLY A 304 -25.23 27.77 38.42
C GLY A 304 -26.64 28.25 37.99
N VAL A 305 -27.60 28.11 38.93
CA VAL A 305 -28.86 28.87 39.25
C VAL A 305 -29.97 29.14 38.19
N ASN A 306 -31.21 28.79 38.58
CA ASN A 306 -32.49 29.03 37.89
C ASN A 306 -32.84 30.50 37.64
N HIS A 307 -33.43 30.81 36.47
CA HIS A 307 -34.75 31.49 36.32
C HIS A 307 -35.29 31.41 34.86
N PRO A 308 -36.62 31.47 34.63
CA PRO A 308 -37.26 31.06 33.36
C PRO A 308 -37.59 32.23 32.40
N LYS A 309 -37.56 31.98 31.07
CA LYS A 309 -38.65 32.24 30.07
C LYS A 309 -38.15 32.42 28.62
N HIS A 310 -38.97 31.91 27.69
CA HIS A 310 -39.08 32.09 26.22
C HIS A 310 -38.42 31.04 25.29
N PRO A 311 -39.08 30.66 24.18
CA PRO A 311 -38.70 29.50 23.38
C PRO A 311 -37.54 29.87 22.45
N LEU A 312 -36.43 29.14 22.54
CA LEU A 312 -35.31 29.29 21.63
C LEU A 312 -35.34 28.18 20.59
N LEU A 313 -35.52 28.58 19.34
CA LEU A 313 -35.38 27.75 18.15
C LEU A 313 -34.01 27.03 18.22
N THR A 314 -34.02 25.70 18.20
CA THR A 314 -32.77 24.91 18.24
C THR A 314 -32.24 24.71 16.83
N LEU A 315 -31.17 25.42 16.48
CA LEU A 315 -30.41 25.19 15.24
C LEU A 315 -29.38 24.08 15.48
N VAL A 316 -29.51 22.97 14.75
CA VAL A 316 -28.55 21.87 14.76
C VAL A 316 -27.69 21.95 13.50
N ILE A 317 -26.38 22.14 13.66
CA ILE A 317 -25.41 22.03 12.56
C ILE A 317 -24.61 20.74 12.76
N VAL A 318 -24.66 19.86 11.77
CA VAL A 318 -23.90 18.59 11.75
C VAL A 318 -22.60 18.78 10.99
N LYS A 319 -21.48 18.30 11.53
CA LYS A 319 -20.21 18.19 10.79
C LYS A 319 -19.90 16.72 10.48
N LYS A 320 -19.75 16.40 9.19
CA LYS A 320 -19.42 15.05 8.71
C LYS A 320 -17.90 14.81 8.82
N ARG A 321 -17.49 13.57 9.19
CA ARG A 321 -16.09 13.06 9.24
C ARG A 321 -15.18 13.63 10.35
N HIS A 322 -15.55 13.50 11.63
CA HIS A 322 -14.60 13.72 12.73
C HIS A 322 -13.63 12.54 12.92
N ASN A 323 -12.37 12.84 13.25
CA ASN A 323 -11.29 11.91 13.58
C ASN A 323 -11.03 11.92 15.11
N THR A 324 -12.08 11.81 15.92
CA THR A 324 -11.97 11.85 17.38
C THR A 324 -11.91 10.42 17.95
N ARG A 325 -10.93 10.17 18.84
CA ARG A 325 -10.69 8.88 19.49
C ARG A 325 -11.21 8.92 20.92
N PHE A 326 -11.88 7.86 21.36
CA PHE A 326 -12.29 7.67 22.75
C PHE A 326 -11.38 6.66 23.42
N PHE A 327 -10.95 6.98 24.63
CA PHE A 327 -10.14 6.11 25.49
C PHE A 327 -10.94 5.81 26.76
N THR A 328 -10.82 4.60 27.28
CA THR A 328 -11.24 4.29 28.65
C THR A 328 -10.12 4.64 29.63
N TYR A 329 -10.44 5.35 30.70
CA TYR A 329 -9.50 5.68 31.76
C TYR A 329 -9.10 4.42 32.55
N ASN A 330 -7.79 4.14 32.66
CA ASN A 330 -7.23 3.10 33.52
C ASN A 330 -6.51 3.74 34.72
N PRO A 331 -7.08 3.70 35.93
CA PRO A 331 -6.49 4.31 37.12
C PRO A 331 -5.16 3.70 37.57
N ASN A 332 -4.75 2.55 37.00
CA ASN A 332 -3.55 1.82 37.38
C ASN A 332 -2.40 1.93 36.35
N ALA A 333 -2.53 2.75 35.31
CA ALA A 333 -1.49 2.92 34.30
C ALA A 333 -0.24 3.67 34.81
N ILE A 334 -0.26 4.22 36.02
CA ILE A 334 0.89 4.91 36.62
C ILE A 334 1.23 4.25 37.96
N GLN A 335 1.95 3.13 37.91
CA GLN A 335 2.83 2.68 38.99
C GLN A 335 3.71 1.53 38.49
N LYS A 336 4.76 1.85 37.72
CA LYS A 336 5.89 0.94 37.52
C LYS A 336 7.22 1.67 37.76
N ASN A 337 8.03 1.01 38.57
CA ASN A 337 9.28 1.42 39.22
C ASN A 337 10.35 1.87 38.19
N PRO A 338 11.08 2.99 38.37
CA PRO A 338 11.97 3.58 37.34
C PRO A 338 13.34 2.90 37.19
N ARG A 339 13.45 1.56 37.32
CA ARG A 339 14.75 0.86 37.31
C ARG A 339 14.85 -0.39 36.42
N SER A 340 14.12 -0.46 35.31
CA SER A 340 14.42 -1.43 34.25
C SER A 340 14.48 -0.75 32.88
N LYS A 341 15.69 -0.41 32.44
CA LYS A 341 15.99 0.03 31.07
C LYS A 341 15.85 -1.13 30.07
N LYS A 342 14.61 -1.54 29.77
CA LYS A 342 14.17 -2.29 28.57
C LYS A 342 12.73 -2.75 28.80
N GLN A 343 11.75 -1.88 28.58
CA GLN A 343 10.36 -2.31 28.40
C GLN A 343 9.80 -1.53 27.22
N ILE A 344 9.60 -2.24 26.12
CA ILE A 344 8.78 -1.80 24.99
C ILE A 344 7.40 -1.52 25.59
N GLU A 345 6.85 -0.34 25.34
CA GLU A 345 5.49 0.01 25.75
C GLU A 345 4.54 -1.08 25.23
N GLU A 346 3.95 -1.86 26.14
CA GLU A 346 2.87 -2.80 25.82
C GLU A 346 1.68 -1.96 25.36
N THR A 347 1.62 -1.67 24.07
CA THR A 347 0.44 -1.02 23.47
C THR A 347 -0.75 -1.98 23.60
N ASP A 348 -1.95 -1.48 23.97
CA ASP A 348 -3.21 -2.27 24.06
C ASP A 348 -3.74 -2.75 22.69
N ASN A 349 -2.85 -2.81 21.71
CA ASN A 349 -3.10 -3.18 20.33
C ASN A 349 -3.42 -4.67 20.20
N MET A 350 -4.21 -4.99 19.17
CA MET A 350 -4.46 -6.38 18.80
C MET A 350 -3.15 -7.11 18.45
N SER A 351 -3.09 -8.39 18.79
CA SER A 351 -2.00 -9.26 18.37
C SER A 351 -1.94 -9.32 16.84
N ILE A 352 -0.72 -9.46 16.33
CA ILE A 352 -0.48 -9.80 14.93
C ILE A 352 -1.18 -11.14 14.59
N GLY A 353 -1.77 -11.22 13.41
CA GLY A 353 -2.56 -12.37 12.94
C GLY A 353 -4.01 -12.39 13.43
N CYS A 354 -4.47 -11.40 14.20
CA CYS A 354 -5.87 -11.33 14.60
C CYS A 354 -6.76 -11.13 13.36
N VAL A 355 -7.76 -11.99 13.20
CA VAL A 355 -8.76 -11.95 12.12
C VAL A 355 -10.14 -11.67 12.72
N ILE A 356 -10.91 -10.81 12.04
CA ILE A 356 -12.30 -10.52 12.43
C ILE A 356 -13.17 -10.61 11.18
N ASP A 357 -13.96 -11.67 11.12
CA ASP A 357 -14.82 -12.04 10.00
C ASP A 357 -16.29 -12.23 10.42
N THR A 358 -16.63 -11.85 11.66
CA THR A 358 -17.97 -11.98 12.25
C THR A 358 -18.42 -10.68 12.91
N THR A 359 -19.74 -10.54 13.09
CA THR A 359 -20.45 -9.44 13.81
C THR A 359 -20.38 -8.05 13.17
N ILE A 360 -19.19 -7.56 12.84
CA ILE A 360 -18.95 -6.18 12.35
C ILE A 360 -18.44 -6.16 10.90
N VAL A 361 -18.88 -7.16 10.15
CA VAL A 361 -18.58 -7.40 8.74
C VAL A 361 -19.85 -7.19 7.91
N HIS A 362 -19.72 -7.22 6.59
CA HIS A 362 -20.85 -7.04 5.69
C HIS A 362 -21.82 -8.24 5.83
N PRO A 363 -23.13 -8.01 5.96
CA PRO A 363 -24.09 -9.09 6.26
C PRO A 363 -24.33 -10.08 5.11
N TYR A 364 -24.02 -9.67 3.86
CA TYR A 364 -24.33 -10.46 2.65
C TYR A 364 -23.13 -10.74 1.74
N GLN A 365 -22.00 -10.10 1.99
CA GLN A 365 -20.80 -10.19 1.16
C GLN A 365 -19.68 -10.65 2.07
N TYR A 366 -18.77 -11.45 1.52
CA TYR A 366 -17.66 -11.90 2.33
C TYR A 366 -16.57 -10.83 2.42
N ASN A 367 -16.38 -10.29 3.62
CA ASN A 367 -15.28 -9.42 3.97
C ASN A 367 -14.77 -9.73 5.38
N PHE A 368 -13.52 -9.38 5.64
CA PHE A 368 -12.87 -9.66 6.92
C PHE A 368 -11.76 -8.64 7.20
N TYR A 369 -11.46 -8.41 8.47
CA TYR A 369 -10.32 -7.62 8.91
C TYR A 369 -9.15 -8.54 9.27
N ILE A 370 -7.92 -8.13 8.94
CA ILE A 370 -6.70 -8.76 9.47
C ILE A 370 -5.79 -7.68 10.06
N ASN A 371 -5.31 -7.92 11.28
CA ASN A 371 -4.17 -7.19 11.82
C ASN A 371 -2.88 -7.95 11.53
N SER A 372 -2.20 -7.62 10.44
CA SER A 372 -1.01 -8.35 9.98
C SER A 372 0.31 -7.76 10.47
N HIS A 373 0.32 -6.69 11.25
CA HIS A 373 1.55 -6.05 11.70
C HIS A 373 1.49 -5.64 13.18
N ASN A 374 2.65 -5.33 13.73
CA ASN A 374 2.77 -4.66 15.03
C ASN A 374 2.81 -3.15 14.80
N ALA A 375 1.91 -2.38 15.43
CA ALA A 375 2.11 -0.94 15.55
C ALA A 375 3.21 -0.65 16.57
N TYR A 376 4.33 -0.15 16.08
CA TYR A 376 5.40 0.38 16.93
C TYR A 376 4.99 1.66 17.66
N GLN A 377 4.02 2.40 17.10
CA GLN A 377 3.45 3.62 17.68
C GLN A 377 1.97 3.74 17.33
N GLY A 378 1.17 4.21 18.28
CA GLY A 378 -0.27 4.43 18.08
C GLY A 378 -1.11 3.16 18.08
N VAL A 379 -2.33 3.27 17.56
CA VAL A 379 -3.30 2.17 17.51
C VAL A 379 -3.17 1.45 16.18
N ASN A 380 -3.26 0.12 16.16
CA ASN A 380 -3.31 -0.67 14.93
C ASN A 380 -4.48 -0.20 14.05
N HIS A 381 -4.22 -0.17 12.75
CA HIS A 381 -5.25 -0.06 11.71
C HIS A 381 -5.28 -1.40 10.98
N PRO A 382 -6.11 -2.36 11.43
CA PRO A 382 -6.25 -3.63 10.73
C PRO A 382 -6.84 -3.37 9.36
N SER A 383 -6.28 -3.99 8.32
CA SER A 383 -6.77 -3.80 6.95
C SER A 383 -8.07 -4.59 6.75
N LEU A 384 -9.00 -4.00 6.00
CA LEU A 384 -10.26 -4.63 5.61
C LEU A 384 -10.14 -5.21 4.20
N TYR A 385 -10.59 -6.44 4.02
CA TYR A 385 -10.56 -7.18 2.76
C TYR A 385 -11.96 -7.54 2.32
N HIS A 386 -12.39 -7.11 1.13
CA HIS A 386 -13.68 -7.48 0.54
C HIS A 386 -13.46 -8.41 -0.66
N VAL A 387 -14.05 -9.60 -0.65
CA VAL A 387 -13.94 -10.54 -1.76
C VAL A 387 -15.03 -10.26 -2.78
N LEU A 388 -14.64 -9.77 -3.96
CA LEU A 388 -15.58 -9.46 -5.04
C LEU A 388 -15.78 -10.64 -6.00
N LEU A 389 -14.75 -11.46 -6.17
CA LEU A 389 -14.77 -12.65 -7.03
C LEU A 389 -13.91 -13.73 -6.41
N ASN A 390 -14.35 -15.00 -6.46
CA ASN A 390 -13.62 -16.15 -5.91
C ASN A 390 -13.84 -17.39 -6.78
N GLU A 391 -13.26 -17.42 -7.99
CA GLU A 391 -13.37 -18.58 -8.88
C GLU A 391 -12.44 -19.73 -8.48
N ILE A 392 -11.43 -19.46 -7.66
CA ILE A 392 -10.54 -20.49 -7.10
C ILE A 392 -11.26 -21.27 -5.99
N GLU A 393 -12.40 -20.75 -5.52
CA GLU A 393 -13.21 -21.33 -4.46
C GLU A 393 -12.43 -21.49 -3.15
N PHE A 394 -11.68 -20.47 -2.76
CA PHE A 394 -11.06 -20.44 -1.44
C PHE A 394 -12.13 -20.48 -0.36
N THR A 395 -11.86 -21.26 0.68
CA THR A 395 -12.58 -21.12 1.96
C THR A 395 -12.15 -19.82 2.65
N ALA A 396 -12.95 -19.37 3.63
CA ALA A 396 -12.63 -18.22 4.46
C ALA A 396 -11.22 -18.34 5.08
N ASP A 397 -10.96 -19.45 5.77
CA ASP A 397 -9.69 -19.74 6.46
C ASP A 397 -8.50 -19.74 5.50
N GLN A 398 -8.63 -20.37 4.33
CA GLN A 398 -7.56 -20.43 3.33
C GLN A 398 -7.21 -19.03 2.82
N LEU A 399 -8.22 -18.22 2.48
CA LEU A 399 -7.98 -16.88 1.97
C LEU A 399 -7.41 -15.97 3.06
N GLN A 400 -7.93 -16.02 4.28
CA GLN A 400 -7.43 -15.25 5.41
C GLN A 400 -5.96 -15.59 5.72
N LEU A 401 -5.63 -16.89 5.78
CA LEU A 401 -4.26 -17.34 6.01
C LEU A 401 -3.33 -16.96 4.86
N LEU A 402 -3.76 -17.12 3.61
CA LEU A 402 -3.00 -16.71 2.44
C LEU A 402 -2.72 -15.20 2.45
N THR A 403 -3.74 -14.37 2.69
CA THR A 403 -3.60 -12.92 2.82
C THR A 403 -2.61 -12.55 3.93
N TYR A 404 -2.70 -13.20 5.09
CA TYR A 404 -1.78 -12.99 6.20
C TYR A 404 -0.34 -13.36 5.83
N LEU A 405 -0.10 -14.54 5.23
CA LEU A 405 1.24 -14.99 4.84
C LEU A 405 1.86 -14.10 3.76
N LEU A 406 1.07 -13.58 2.82
CA LEU A 406 1.53 -12.64 1.80
C LEU A 406 2.07 -11.33 2.41
N CYS A 407 1.69 -10.95 3.63
CA CYS A 407 2.24 -9.79 4.32
C CYS A 407 3.70 -9.97 4.77
N PHE A 408 4.22 -11.20 4.74
CA PHE A 408 5.61 -11.53 5.07
C PHE A 408 6.50 -11.69 3.83
N THR A 409 5.95 -11.51 2.64
CA THR A 409 6.67 -11.78 1.38
C THR A 409 7.50 -10.61 0.87
N ASP A 410 7.46 -9.43 1.52
CA ASP A 410 8.23 -8.27 1.05
C ASP A 410 9.74 -8.53 1.21
N PRO A 411 10.49 -8.65 0.12
CA PRO A 411 11.92 -8.90 0.18
C PRO A 411 12.69 -7.73 0.80
N ARG A 412 12.12 -6.53 0.86
CA ARG A 412 12.74 -5.31 1.38
C ARG A 412 12.67 -5.20 2.91
N SER A 413 11.78 -5.96 3.56
CA SER A 413 11.55 -5.96 5.00
C SER A 413 11.73 -7.36 5.59
N SER A 414 12.18 -7.46 6.84
CA SER A 414 12.16 -8.72 7.61
C SER A 414 10.93 -8.83 8.53
N ALA A 415 10.13 -7.77 8.61
CA ALA A 415 8.91 -7.71 9.40
C ALA A 415 7.67 -7.76 8.50
N SER A 416 6.58 -8.28 9.06
CA SER A 416 5.27 -8.29 8.40
C SER A 416 4.73 -6.89 8.17
N GLU A 417 4.04 -6.71 7.06
CA GLU A 417 3.41 -5.45 6.66
C GLU A 417 1.90 -5.44 6.95
N ALA A 418 1.29 -4.26 6.90
CA ALA A 418 -0.15 -4.08 7.18
C ALA A 418 -1.08 -4.61 6.07
N ILE A 419 -0.53 -4.87 4.89
CA ILE A 419 -1.20 -5.31 3.67
C ILE A 419 -0.29 -6.30 2.93
N PRO A 420 -0.82 -7.13 2.00
CA PRO A 420 -0.01 -8.03 1.20
C PRO A 420 1.09 -7.28 0.44
N SER A 421 2.28 -7.88 0.36
CA SER A 421 3.46 -7.19 -0.15
C SER A 421 3.32 -6.74 -1.62
N VAL A 422 2.57 -7.46 -2.45
CA VAL A 422 2.27 -7.02 -3.83
C VAL A 422 1.48 -5.71 -3.88
N VAL A 423 0.60 -5.46 -2.91
CA VAL A 423 -0.17 -4.20 -2.81
C VAL A 423 0.74 -3.08 -2.35
N HIS A 424 1.51 -3.30 -1.28
CA HIS A 424 2.46 -2.29 -0.80
C HIS A 424 3.55 -1.95 -1.82
N GLN A 425 3.96 -2.92 -2.63
CA GLN A 425 4.85 -2.69 -3.76
C GLN A 425 4.17 -1.83 -4.83
N ALA A 426 2.88 -2.06 -5.14
CA ALA A 426 2.13 -1.24 -6.08
C ALA A 426 1.96 0.21 -5.59
N ASP A 427 1.64 0.41 -4.30
CA ASP A 427 1.59 1.74 -3.67
C ASP A 427 2.89 2.53 -3.92
N LYS A 428 4.03 1.90 -3.65
CA LYS A 428 5.35 2.51 -3.83
C LYS A 428 5.68 2.73 -5.30
N ALA A 429 5.30 1.80 -6.18
CA ALA A 429 5.48 1.95 -7.62
C ALA A 429 4.68 3.15 -8.14
N ALA A 430 3.41 3.30 -7.74
CA ALA A 430 2.58 4.46 -8.10
C ALA A 430 3.17 5.77 -7.56
N PHE A 431 3.68 5.77 -6.32
CA PHE A 431 4.27 6.96 -5.70
C PHE A 431 5.56 7.39 -6.41
N ASN A 432 6.47 6.46 -6.65
CA ASN A 432 7.74 6.76 -7.32
C ASN A 432 7.53 7.15 -8.79
N ALA A 433 6.55 6.51 -9.45
CA ALA A 433 6.12 6.90 -10.77
C ALA A 433 5.58 8.33 -10.80
N ARG A 434 4.69 8.70 -9.87
CA ARG A 434 4.16 10.06 -9.76
C ARG A 434 5.27 11.13 -9.75
N ASP A 435 6.30 10.92 -8.92
CA ASP A 435 7.41 11.87 -8.78
C ASP A 435 8.23 11.98 -10.08
N LEU A 436 8.36 10.89 -10.83
CA LEU A 436 9.00 10.90 -12.15
C LEU A 436 8.26 11.76 -13.17
N PHE A 437 6.96 12.03 -12.99
CA PHE A 437 6.13 12.65 -14.02
C PHE A 437 5.71 14.08 -13.73
N PHE A 438 5.49 14.45 -12.46
CA PHE A 438 5.11 15.83 -12.15
C PHE A 438 6.24 16.83 -12.37
N ASN A 439 7.50 16.40 -12.23
CA ASN A 439 8.64 17.28 -12.46
C ASN A 439 9.00 17.44 -13.96
N ASP A 440 8.57 16.52 -14.83
CA ASP A 440 8.74 16.63 -16.29
C ASP A 440 7.81 17.68 -16.92
N GLU A 441 6.67 17.99 -16.28
CA GLU A 441 5.71 18.99 -16.76
C GLU A 441 6.08 20.42 -16.34
N ASP A 442 6.75 20.60 -15.19
CA ASP A 442 7.18 21.91 -14.70
C ASP A 442 8.42 22.45 -15.45
N SER A 443 9.21 21.61 -16.13
CA SER A 443 10.37 22.04 -16.94
C SER A 443 10.02 22.47 -18.38
N SER A 444 8.75 22.34 -18.79
CA SER A 444 8.28 22.82 -20.08
C SER A 444 7.16 23.83 -19.88
N THR A 445 7.47 25.12 -19.96
CA THR A 445 6.50 26.20 -20.18
C THR A 445 5.89 26.13 -21.58
N MET A 446 5.35 24.97 -21.95
CA MET A 446 4.47 24.82 -23.09
C MET A 446 3.14 24.30 -22.56
N ASN A 447 2.08 25.02 -22.92
CA ASN A 447 0.71 24.68 -22.60
C ASN A 447 0.49 23.20 -22.92
N VAL A 448 0.11 22.38 -21.92
CA VAL A 448 -0.12 20.94 -22.09
C VAL A 448 -1.02 20.69 -23.32
N HIS A 449 -1.97 21.60 -23.55
CA HIS A 449 -2.88 21.64 -24.70
C HIS A 449 -2.21 21.78 -26.09
N GLU A 450 -1.02 22.36 -26.20
CA GLU A 450 -0.29 22.52 -27.46
C GLU A 450 0.63 21.34 -27.79
N ARG A 451 1.22 20.67 -26.79
CA ARG A 451 1.96 19.41 -27.00
C ARG A 451 1.06 18.30 -27.53
N TYR A 452 -0.21 18.28 -27.12
CA TYR A 452 -1.20 17.35 -27.66
C TYR A 452 -1.44 17.59 -29.17
N LYS A 453 -1.26 18.80 -29.70
CA LYS A 453 -1.53 19.10 -31.13
C LYS A 453 -0.36 18.76 -32.07
N THR A 454 0.88 18.78 -31.58
CA THR A 454 2.08 18.65 -32.44
C THR A 454 2.55 17.21 -32.67
N LEU A 455 1.98 16.23 -31.97
CA LEU A 455 2.24 14.79 -32.17
C LEU A 455 1.21 14.08 -33.08
N HIS A 456 0.32 14.82 -33.75
CA HIS A 456 -0.71 14.23 -34.60
C HIS A 456 -0.19 13.85 -36.00
N ASN A 457 0.10 12.56 -36.17
CA ASN A 457 -0.23 11.84 -37.41
C ASN A 457 -1.47 10.97 -37.10
N PRO A 458 -2.64 11.24 -37.70
CA PRO A 458 -3.91 10.74 -37.21
C PRO A 458 -4.23 9.35 -37.78
N THR A 459 -4.09 8.31 -36.96
CA THR A 459 -4.81 7.03 -37.14
C THR A 459 -4.88 6.27 -35.81
N ALA A 460 -6.12 5.90 -35.40
CA ALA A 460 -6.54 5.00 -34.31
C ALA A 460 -6.50 5.53 -32.85
N ASN A 461 -7.69 5.97 -32.37
CA ASN A 461 -8.17 6.12 -30.98
C ASN A 461 -7.29 6.86 -29.94
N ASP A 462 -7.74 8.07 -29.57
CA ASP A 462 -7.36 8.79 -28.35
C ASP A 462 -7.57 7.92 -27.10
N PHE A 463 -6.50 7.41 -26.50
CA PHE A 463 -6.60 6.65 -25.25
C PHE A 463 -6.68 7.62 -24.05
N ASP A 464 -7.64 7.40 -23.15
CA ASP A 464 -7.76 8.07 -21.85
C ASP A 464 -6.59 7.70 -20.87
N TYR A 465 -5.60 6.92 -21.34
CA TYR A 465 -4.47 6.44 -20.56
C TYR A 465 -3.23 6.13 -21.42
N GLU A 466 -2.06 6.02 -20.77
CA GLU A 466 -0.77 5.69 -21.36
C GLU A 466 -0.02 4.68 -20.48
N ILE A 467 0.43 3.56 -21.06
CA ILE A 467 1.31 2.61 -20.37
C ILE A 467 2.75 3.08 -20.45
N LEU A 468 3.40 3.15 -19.29
CA LEU A 468 4.73 3.71 -19.19
C LEU A 468 5.78 2.74 -19.70
N GLN A 469 6.55 3.22 -20.66
CA GLN A 469 7.65 2.48 -21.25
C GLN A 469 8.91 2.65 -20.39
N VAL A 470 9.46 1.52 -19.96
CA VAL A 470 10.79 1.40 -19.38
C VAL A 470 11.80 1.03 -20.46
N HIS A 471 13.08 1.29 -20.22
CA HIS A 471 14.14 0.83 -21.11
C HIS A 471 14.10 -0.69 -21.27
N GLU A 472 14.38 -1.23 -22.46
CA GLU A 472 14.24 -2.66 -22.77
C GLU A 472 15.05 -3.57 -21.81
N ASN A 473 16.26 -3.15 -21.40
CA ASN A 473 17.09 -3.86 -20.39
C ASN A 473 16.42 -4.05 -19.01
N LEU A 474 15.41 -3.23 -18.71
CA LEU A 474 14.66 -3.23 -17.45
C LEU A 474 13.22 -3.68 -17.62
N LYS A 475 12.82 -4.07 -18.84
CA LYS A 475 11.52 -4.65 -19.10
C LYS A 475 11.33 -5.87 -18.23
N ASN A 476 10.14 -6.01 -17.65
CA ASN A 476 9.77 -7.12 -16.80
C ASN A 476 10.64 -7.26 -15.52
N LYS A 477 11.20 -6.16 -15.02
CA LYS A 477 11.82 -6.10 -13.69
C LYS A 477 10.94 -5.31 -12.73
N PHE A 478 11.29 -5.34 -11.45
CA PHE A 478 10.71 -4.46 -10.44
C PHE A 478 11.50 -3.14 -10.39
N VAL A 479 10.97 -2.11 -11.03
CA VAL A 479 11.73 -0.90 -11.38
C VAL A 479 11.23 0.33 -10.63
N PHE A 480 9.91 0.49 -10.51
CA PHE A 480 9.27 1.65 -9.91
C PHE A 480 9.14 1.52 -8.40
N GLY A 481 8.83 0.34 -7.84
CA GLY A 481 8.56 0.20 -6.40
C GLY A 481 9.78 0.13 -5.48
#